data_AF-A0A6A5BJ66-F1
#
_entry.id   AF-A0A6A5BJ66-F1
#
_cell.length_a   1.000
_cell.length_b   1.000
_cell.length_c   1.000
_cell.angle_alpha   90.00
_cell.angle_beta   90.00
_cell.angle_gamma   90.00
#
_symmetry.space_group_name_H-M   'P 1'
#
loop_
_entity.id
_entity.type
_entity.pdbx_description
1 polymer ?
#
loop_
_entity_poly.entity_id
_entity_poly.type
_entity_poly.pdbx_seq_one_letter_code
_entity_poly.pdbx_strand_id
1 'polypeptide(L)'
;MSKIFDFNSAFSFIVRTQLTYEEAFHALFKALQQVEDRLSHQRYLISGVRHLTEADIRLLVTLLRFDAVYYTHFKCNLKTLRFGFPNLHNYMKDVFQSFDGILKLTFDVEKTKKHYFGSHRKINPTGIVPLGPELDLDSPPQHREML
;
A
#
# COMPACT_ATOMS: atom_id res chain seq x y z
N MET A 1 -0.01 9.41 -18.29
CA MET A 1 0.56 8.35 -17.44
C MET A 1 1.20 8.86 -16.13
N SER A 2 1.37 10.17 -15.90
CA SER A 2 2.26 10.69 -14.84
C SER A 2 1.62 10.97 -13.45
N LYS A 3 0.30 11.01 -13.29
CA LYS A 3 -0.33 11.36 -11.98
C LYS A 3 -0.88 10.19 -11.15
N ILE A 4 -1.01 8.99 -11.74
CA ILE A 4 -1.61 7.82 -11.05
C ILE A 4 -0.58 7.02 -10.23
N PHE A 5 0.71 7.13 -10.55
CA PHE A 5 1.75 6.25 -9.99
C PHE A 5 2.64 6.91 -8.95
N ASP A 6 2.29 8.12 -8.52
CA ASP A 6 3.04 8.83 -7.49
C ASP A 6 2.34 8.78 -6.14
N PHE A 7 1.84 7.59 -5.78
CA PHE A 7 1.39 7.30 -4.42
C PHE A 7 2.50 7.65 -3.41
N ASN A 8 3.77 7.42 -3.76
CA ASN A 8 4.91 7.69 -2.88
C ASN A 8 5.14 9.19 -2.58
N SER A 9 4.92 10.11 -3.54
CA SER A 9 5.02 11.55 -3.27
C SER A 9 3.75 12.16 -2.68
N ALA A 10 2.58 11.52 -2.88
CA ALA A 10 1.32 11.95 -2.26
C ALA A 10 1.36 11.87 -0.72
N PHE A 11 2.18 10.99 -0.14
CA PHE A 11 2.34 10.87 1.32
C PHE A 11 3.35 11.83 1.95
N SER A 12 4.01 12.70 1.16
CA SER A 12 4.96 13.71 1.67
C SER A 12 4.27 14.89 2.37
N PHE A 13 2.96 15.04 2.24
CA PHE A 13 2.28 16.16 2.86
C PHE A 13 2.12 15.93 4.37
N ILE A 14 2.97 16.60 5.14
CA ILE A 14 2.53 17.22 6.40
C ILE A 14 1.35 18.11 6.01
N VAL A 15 0.17 17.52 5.98
CA VAL A 15 -1.05 18.23 5.67
C VAL A 15 -1.31 19.17 6.84
N ARG A 16 -1.28 20.48 6.57
CA ARG A 16 -1.36 21.50 7.63
C ARG A 16 -2.79 21.92 7.93
N THR A 17 -3.73 21.64 7.04
CA THR A 17 -5.12 22.07 7.16
C THR A 17 -6.08 20.92 6.90
N GLN A 18 -7.28 20.99 7.49
CA GLN A 18 -8.31 19.99 7.29
C GLN A 18 -8.70 19.85 5.80
N LEU A 19 -8.82 20.97 5.07
CA LEU A 19 -9.18 20.98 3.65
C LEU A 19 -8.17 20.20 2.79
N THR A 20 -6.87 20.45 2.97
CA THR A 20 -5.83 19.76 2.19
C THR A 20 -5.75 18.27 2.54
N TYR A 21 -6.24 17.87 3.71
CA TYR A 21 -6.29 16.47 4.14
C TYR A 21 -7.44 15.75 3.45
N GLU A 22 -8.63 16.36 3.44
CA GLU A 22 -9.81 15.83 2.78
C GLU A 22 -9.57 15.64 1.28
N GLU A 23 -8.97 16.62 0.60
CA GLU A 23 -8.63 16.52 -0.82
C GLU A 23 -7.69 15.33 -1.10
N ALA A 24 -6.62 15.20 -0.32
CA ALA A 24 -5.66 14.11 -0.46
C ALA A 24 -6.28 12.74 -0.12
N PHE A 25 -7.11 12.69 0.93
CA PHE A 25 -7.82 11.49 1.37
C PHE A 25 -8.76 10.98 0.27
N HIS A 26 -9.60 11.86 -0.28
CA HIS A 26 -10.53 11.50 -1.36
C HIS A 26 -9.79 11.11 -2.64
N ALA A 27 -8.72 11.82 -3.00
CA ALA A 27 -7.90 11.47 -4.15
C ALA A 27 -7.24 10.09 -4.01
N LEU A 28 -6.70 9.77 -2.82
CA LEU A 28 -6.10 8.48 -2.51
C LEU A 28 -7.09 7.34 -2.71
N PHE A 29 -8.28 7.41 -2.08
CA PHE A 29 -9.25 6.33 -2.15
C PHE A 29 -9.90 6.21 -3.53
N LYS A 30 -10.05 7.32 -4.27
CA LYS A 30 -10.43 7.28 -5.69
C LYS A 30 -9.38 6.54 -6.53
N ALA A 31 -8.09 6.79 -6.30
CA ALA A 31 -7.02 6.11 -7.02
C ALA A 31 -6.94 4.62 -6.65
N LEU A 32 -7.05 4.28 -5.37
CA LEU A 32 -7.10 2.87 -4.92
C LEU A 32 -8.27 2.13 -5.56
N GLN A 33 -9.47 2.74 -5.62
CA GLN A 33 -10.62 2.12 -6.28
C GLN A 33 -10.38 1.90 -7.79
N GLN A 34 -9.77 2.87 -8.49
CA GLN A 34 -9.44 2.70 -9.90
C GLN A 34 -8.45 1.54 -10.15
N VAL A 35 -7.49 1.35 -9.25
CA VAL A 35 -6.53 0.25 -9.34
C VAL A 35 -7.20 -1.07 -8.97
N GLU A 36 -8.05 -1.09 -7.94
CA GLU A 36 -8.86 -2.25 -7.56
C GLU A 36 -9.71 -2.75 -8.74
N ASP A 37 -10.47 -1.84 -9.37
CA ASP A 37 -11.32 -2.17 -10.52
C ASP A 37 -10.49 -2.69 -11.69
N ARG A 38 -9.34 -2.06 -11.97
CA ARG A 38 -8.42 -2.53 -13.01
C ARG A 38 -7.92 -3.94 -12.69
N LEU A 39 -7.43 -4.18 -11.49
CA LEU A 39 -6.87 -5.47 -11.08
C LEU A 39 -7.91 -6.58 -10.99
N SER A 40 -9.21 -6.26 -10.99
CA SER A 40 -10.28 -7.25 -11.09
C SER A 40 -10.33 -7.98 -12.45
N HIS A 41 -9.71 -7.40 -13.48
CA HIS A 41 -9.74 -7.93 -14.85
C HIS A 41 -8.37 -8.37 -15.38
N GLN A 42 -7.30 -8.13 -14.63
CA GLN A 42 -5.94 -8.43 -15.06
C GLN A 42 -4.99 -8.67 -13.88
N ARG A 43 -3.98 -9.49 -14.12
CA ARG A 43 -3.00 -9.88 -13.11
C ARG A 43 -2.02 -8.77 -12.70
N TYR A 44 -1.63 -7.87 -13.59
CA TYR A 44 -0.66 -6.80 -13.29
C TYR A 44 -1.14 -5.41 -13.74
N LEU A 45 -0.42 -4.35 -13.40
CA LEU A 45 -0.89 -2.97 -13.59
C LEU A 45 -0.98 -2.53 -15.05
N ILE A 46 -0.14 -3.09 -15.92
CA ILE A 46 -0.06 -2.71 -17.33
C ILE A 46 -0.90 -3.68 -18.16
N SER A 47 -1.97 -3.17 -18.78
CA SER A 47 -2.86 -3.96 -19.63
C SER A 47 -2.10 -4.59 -20.79
N GLY A 48 -2.35 -5.88 -21.05
CA GLY A 48 -1.70 -6.65 -22.12
C GLY A 48 -0.29 -7.16 -21.77
N VAL A 49 0.25 -6.81 -20.59
CA VAL A 49 1.54 -7.31 -20.11
C VAL A 49 1.32 -8.41 -19.07
N ARG A 50 1.89 -9.59 -19.32
CA ARG A 50 1.73 -10.79 -18.47
C ARG A 50 2.86 -11.01 -17.46
N HIS A 51 3.83 -10.11 -17.42
CA HIS A 51 4.96 -10.15 -16.50
C HIS A 51 4.99 -8.88 -15.64
N LEU A 52 5.70 -8.95 -14.53
CA LEU A 52 5.90 -7.80 -13.65
C LEU A 52 6.66 -6.69 -14.35
N THR A 53 6.25 -5.46 -14.08
CA THR A 53 6.90 -4.24 -14.56
C THR A 53 7.37 -3.38 -13.39
N GLU A 54 8.19 -2.37 -13.65
CA GLU A 54 8.61 -1.39 -12.63
C GLU A 54 7.40 -0.74 -11.93
N ALA A 55 6.30 -0.52 -12.67
CA ALA A 55 5.07 0.04 -12.12
C ALA A 55 4.52 -0.82 -10.97
N ASP A 56 4.63 -2.15 -11.09
CA ASP A 56 4.16 -3.09 -10.07
C ASP A 56 4.98 -2.98 -8.79
N ILE A 57 6.30 -2.85 -8.92
CA ILE A 57 7.22 -2.69 -7.79
C ILE A 57 7.00 -1.35 -7.09
N ARG A 58 6.78 -0.27 -7.85
CA ARG A 58 6.46 1.05 -7.30
C ARG A 58 5.15 1.09 -6.52
N LEU A 59 4.15 0.30 -6.95
CA LEU A 59 2.91 0.17 -6.21
C LEU A 59 3.08 -0.73 -4.97
N LEU A 60 3.76 -1.87 -5.12
CA LEU A 60 3.97 -2.84 -4.04
C LEU A 60 4.52 -2.18 -2.77
N VAL A 61 5.53 -1.33 -2.91
CA VAL A 61 6.15 -0.64 -1.76
C VAL A 61 5.16 0.23 -0.99
N THR A 62 4.15 0.79 -1.68
CA THR A 62 3.07 1.54 -1.02
C THR A 62 2.12 0.59 -0.29
N LEU A 63 1.70 -0.49 -0.95
CA LEU A 63 0.71 -1.44 -0.41
C LEU A 63 1.22 -2.13 0.86
N LEU A 64 2.48 -2.59 0.86
CA LEU A 64 3.10 -3.24 2.02
C LEU A 64 3.11 -2.38 3.29
N ARG A 65 3.07 -1.04 3.14
CA ARG A 65 3.09 -0.08 4.25
C ARG A 65 1.69 0.43 4.62
N PHE A 66 0.68 0.15 3.80
CA PHE A 66 -0.62 0.81 3.92
C PHE A 66 -1.31 0.47 5.24
N ASP A 67 -1.61 -0.82 5.47
CA ASP A 67 -2.34 -1.25 6.67
C ASP A 67 -1.49 -1.06 7.94
N ALA A 68 -0.17 -1.32 7.84
CA ALA A 68 0.72 -1.26 8.99
C ALA A 68 1.09 0.16 9.45
N VAL A 69 1.08 1.14 8.53
CA VAL A 69 1.51 2.51 8.81
C VAL A 69 0.47 3.51 8.34
N TYR A 70 0.19 3.58 7.04
CA TYR A 70 -0.54 4.72 6.47
C TYR A 70 -1.97 4.83 6.99
N TYR A 71 -2.63 3.68 7.19
CA TYR A 71 -3.98 3.60 7.75
C TYR A 71 -4.10 4.40 9.05
N THR A 72 -3.18 4.17 9.99
CA THR A 72 -3.22 4.83 11.31
C THR A 72 -2.40 6.12 11.34
N HIS A 73 -1.11 6.06 10.97
CA HIS A 73 -0.15 7.14 11.14
C HIS A 73 -0.48 8.36 10.27
N PHE A 74 -0.95 8.12 9.04
CA PHE A 74 -1.33 9.18 8.10
C PHE A 74 -2.84 9.38 8.02
N LYS A 75 -3.63 8.71 8.87
CA LYS A 75 -5.10 8.80 8.91
C LYS A 75 -5.74 8.43 7.57
N CYS A 76 -5.17 7.46 6.85
CA CYS A 76 -5.76 6.92 5.63
C CYS A 76 -6.71 5.78 5.98
N ASN A 77 -7.71 6.06 6.80
CA ASN A 77 -8.46 5.06 7.54
C ASN A 77 -9.89 4.78 7.02
N LEU A 78 -10.20 5.06 5.75
CA LEU A 78 -11.51 4.71 5.20
C LEU A 78 -11.76 3.20 5.24
N LYS A 79 -10.81 2.43 4.71
CA LYS A 79 -10.79 0.96 4.70
C LYS A 79 -9.34 0.48 4.67
N THR A 80 -9.06 -0.64 5.32
CA THR A 80 -7.79 -1.38 5.15
C THR A 80 -7.74 -2.02 3.76
N LEU A 81 -6.56 -2.31 3.24
CA LEU A 81 -6.41 -3.10 2.01
C LEU A 81 -7.09 -4.46 2.13
N ARG A 82 -6.84 -5.18 3.23
CA ARG A 82 -7.37 -6.54 3.44
C ARG A 82 -8.90 -6.64 3.31
N PHE A 83 -9.65 -5.71 3.92
CA PHE A 83 -11.11 -5.74 3.93
C PHE A 83 -11.79 -4.84 2.90
N GLY A 84 -11.07 -3.84 2.35
CA GLY A 84 -11.63 -2.84 1.45
C GLY A 84 -11.32 -3.08 -0.03
N PHE A 85 -10.24 -3.78 -0.33
CA PHE A 85 -9.68 -3.88 -1.68
C PHE A 85 -9.12 -5.30 -1.94
N PRO A 86 -9.99 -6.30 -2.16
CA PRO A 86 -9.58 -7.70 -2.29
C PRO A 86 -8.64 -7.95 -3.48
N ASN A 87 -8.82 -7.29 -4.62
CA ASN A 87 -7.92 -7.46 -5.77
C ASN A 87 -6.54 -6.86 -5.49
N LEU A 88 -6.48 -5.66 -4.89
CA LEU A 88 -5.23 -5.03 -4.45
C LEU A 88 -4.51 -5.86 -3.38
N HIS A 89 -5.23 -6.41 -2.41
CA HIS A 89 -4.65 -7.23 -1.36
C HIS A 89 -4.03 -8.52 -1.92
N ASN A 90 -4.76 -9.22 -2.80
CA ASN A 90 -4.24 -10.42 -3.45
C ASN A 90 -3.14 -10.12 -4.46
N TYR A 91 -3.23 -8.99 -5.18
CA TYR A 91 -2.16 -8.48 -6.03
C TYR A 91 -0.89 -8.20 -5.23
N MET A 92 -0.98 -7.51 -4.09
CA MET A 92 0.17 -7.24 -3.21
C MET A 92 0.88 -8.55 -2.83
N LYS A 93 0.12 -9.59 -2.47
CA LYS A 93 0.67 -10.91 -2.13
C LYS A 93 1.30 -11.61 -3.33
N ASP A 94 0.64 -11.61 -4.48
CA ASP A 94 1.14 -12.18 -5.74
C ASP A 94 2.49 -11.54 -6.14
N VAL A 95 2.55 -10.21 -6.17
CA VAL A 95 3.80 -9.50 -6.48
C VAL A 95 4.86 -9.76 -5.40
N PHE A 96 4.51 -9.75 -4.11
CA PHE A 96 5.47 -10.01 -3.02
C PHE A 96 6.09 -11.41 -3.09
N GLN A 97 5.29 -12.41 -3.46
CA GLN A 97 5.70 -13.82 -3.51
C GLN A 97 6.42 -14.19 -4.82
N SER A 98 6.24 -13.42 -5.90
CA SER A 98 6.84 -13.66 -7.23
C SER A 98 8.37 -13.53 -7.30
N PHE A 99 9.04 -13.10 -6.22
CA PHE A 99 10.49 -12.86 -6.17
C PHE A 99 11.27 -13.93 -5.42
N ASP A 100 10.77 -15.18 -5.36
CA ASP A 100 11.44 -16.31 -4.72
C ASP A 100 12.00 -16.00 -3.31
N GLY A 101 11.24 -15.21 -2.53
CA GLY A 101 11.61 -14.81 -1.18
C GLY A 101 12.56 -13.62 -1.06
N ILE A 102 13.10 -13.06 -2.15
CA ILE A 102 14.00 -11.87 -2.10
C ILE A 102 13.33 -10.71 -1.37
N LEU A 103 12.04 -10.47 -1.61
CA LEU A 103 11.33 -9.37 -0.95
C LEU A 103 11.15 -9.57 0.56
N LYS A 104 11.16 -10.82 1.05
CA LYS A 104 11.16 -11.11 2.50
C LYS A 104 12.48 -10.69 3.16
N LEU A 105 13.58 -10.64 2.40
CA LEU A 105 14.88 -10.18 2.89
C LEU A 105 14.97 -8.65 2.95
N THR A 106 14.14 -7.94 2.18
CA THR A 106 14.21 -6.48 2.04
C THR A 106 13.09 -5.73 2.76
N PHE A 107 11.97 -6.39 3.05
CA PHE A 107 10.84 -5.81 3.77
C PHE A 107 10.68 -6.40 5.17
N ASP A 108 10.77 -5.52 6.17
CA ASP A 108 10.55 -5.83 7.58
C ASP A 108 9.49 -4.88 8.12
N VAL A 109 8.32 -5.42 8.45
CA VAL A 109 7.16 -4.64 8.92
C VAL A 109 7.46 -3.94 10.25
N GLU A 110 8.22 -4.58 11.14
CA GLU A 110 8.54 -4.04 12.46
C GLU A 110 9.53 -2.89 12.36
N LYS A 111 10.58 -3.02 11.54
CA LYS A 111 11.49 -1.90 11.26
C LYS A 111 10.77 -0.76 10.57
N THR A 112 9.87 -1.07 9.64
CA THR A 112 9.04 -0.07 8.97
C THR A 112 8.19 0.70 9.99
N LYS A 113 7.44 0.02 10.85
CA LYS A 113 6.63 0.65 11.91
C LYS A 113 7.50 1.51 12.84
N LYS A 114 8.62 0.98 13.33
CA LYS A 114 9.56 1.73 14.18
C LYS A 114 10.06 3.01 13.51
N HIS A 115 10.40 2.95 12.22
CA HIS A 115 10.83 4.12 11.47
C HIS A 115 9.75 5.21 11.45
N TYR A 116 8.53 4.88 11.02
CA TYR A 116 7.46 5.88 10.86
C TYR A 116 6.95 6.42 12.21
N PHE A 117 6.59 5.53 13.13
CA PHE A 117 6.02 5.93 14.42
C PHE A 117 7.06 6.53 15.36
N GLY A 118 8.33 6.11 15.29
CA GLY A 118 9.41 6.60 16.14
C GLY A 118 10.08 7.88 15.64
N SER A 119 10.20 8.07 14.32
CA SER A 119 10.92 9.22 13.73
C SER A 119 10.01 10.44 13.53
N HIS A 120 8.73 10.26 13.22
CA HIS A 120 7.82 11.36 12.91
C HIS A 120 7.21 11.99 14.17
N ARG A 121 8.04 12.56 15.06
CA ARG A 121 7.61 13.13 16.36
C ARG A 121 6.61 14.28 16.25
N LYS A 122 6.55 14.97 15.10
CA LYS A 122 5.52 15.99 14.83
C LYS A 122 4.12 15.39 14.67
N ILE A 123 4.03 14.14 14.17
CA ILE A 123 2.77 13.43 13.95
C ILE A 123 2.45 12.53 15.16
N ASN A 124 3.46 11.83 15.69
CA ASN A 124 3.35 10.97 16.87
C ASN A 124 4.37 11.40 17.94
N PRO A 125 4.03 12.39 18.80
CA PRO A 125 4.95 12.89 19.82
C PRO A 125 5.43 11.80 20.79
N THR A 126 4.52 10.89 21.17
CA THR A 126 4.81 9.78 22.11
C THR A 126 5.85 8.81 21.56
N GLY A 127 5.89 8.64 20.23
CA GLY A 127 6.71 7.63 19.57
C GLY A 127 6.29 6.18 19.85
N ILE A 128 5.10 5.98 20.43
CA ILE A 128 4.55 4.64 20.64
C ILE A 128 4.32 3.99 19.28
N VAL A 129 4.81 2.76 19.14
CA VAL A 129 4.65 1.94 17.94
C VAL A 129 3.47 0.99 18.17
N PRO A 130 2.42 1.00 17.33
CA PRO A 130 1.31 0.06 17.45
C PRO A 130 1.77 -1.40 17.35
N LEU A 131 1.13 -2.30 18.09
CA LEU A 131 1.43 -3.74 18.00
C LEU A 131 0.87 -4.35 16.72
N GLY A 132 -0.36 -4.02 16.35
CA GLY A 132 -0.97 -4.48 15.10
C GLY A 132 -0.69 -3.55 13.90
N PRO A 133 -1.31 -3.86 12.75
CA PRO A 133 -1.94 -5.12 12.41
C PRO A 133 -0.89 -6.22 12.12
N GLU A 134 -1.30 -7.47 12.24
CA GLU A 134 -0.56 -8.60 11.68
C GLU A 134 -0.80 -8.66 10.16
N LEU A 135 0.27 -8.71 9.38
CA LEU A 135 0.19 -8.78 7.92
C LEU A 135 0.34 -10.23 7.46
N ASP A 136 -0.69 -10.73 6.78
CA ASP A 136 -0.62 -12.02 6.08
C ASP A 136 -0.03 -11.83 4.67
N LEU A 137 1.28 -12.02 4.57
CA LEU A 137 2.02 -11.97 3.30
C LEU A 137 2.38 -13.37 2.77
N ASP A 138 2.17 -14.41 3.57
CA ASP A 138 2.65 -15.77 3.29
C ASP A 138 1.58 -16.69 2.73
N SER A 139 0.30 -16.47 3.07
CA SER A 139 -0.75 -17.31 2.49
C SER A 139 -0.88 -17.08 0.98
N PRO A 140 -1.31 -18.08 0.19
CA PRO A 140 -1.43 -17.92 -1.26
C PRO A 140 -2.36 -16.76 -1.66
N PRO A 141 -2.04 -15.99 -2.72
CA PRO A 141 -2.97 -15.02 -3.29
C PRO A 141 -4.16 -15.74 -3.92
N GLN A 142 -5.35 -15.19 -3.76
CA GLN A 142 -6.59 -15.74 -4.33
C GLN A 142 -6.88 -15.12 -5.70
N HIS A 143 -7.34 -15.94 -6.65
CA HIS A 143 -7.89 -15.52 -7.95
C HIS A 143 -6.93 -14.68 -8.83
N ARG A 144 -5.61 -14.85 -8.71
CA ARG A 144 -4.62 -14.11 -9.53
C ARG A 144 -4.04 -14.91 -10.70
N GLU A 145 -3.84 -16.21 -10.54
CA GLU A 145 -3.16 -17.06 -11.55
C GLU A 145 -3.99 -17.30 -12.82
N MET A 146 -5.31 -17.13 -12.74
CA MET A 146 -6.25 -17.35 -13.85
C MET A 146 -6.53 -16.08 -14.68
N LEU A 147 -5.92 -14.94 -14.32
CA LEU A 147 -6.05 -13.64 -14.99
C LEU A 147 -4.81 -13.33 -15.85
#